data_AF-A0A094JFC3-F1
#
_entry.id   AF-A0A094JFC3-F1
#
_cell.length_a   1.000
_cell.length_b   1.000
_cell.length_c   1.000
_cell.angle_alpha   90.00
_cell.angle_beta   90.00
_cell.angle_gamma   90.00
#
_symmetry.space_group_name_H-M   'P 1'
#
loop_
_entity.id
_entity.type
_entity.pdbx_description
1 polymer ?
#
loop_
_entity_poly.entity_id
_entity_poly.type
_entity_poly.pdbx_seq_one_letter_code
_entity_poly.pdbx_strand_id
1 'polypeptide(L)' 'MDECRSPCVRNCCLDEHDVCLGCGRTLHEIKAWHDAKQPQRLAILERSRQRLARRQFPFNRNN' A
#
# COMPACT_ATOMS: atom_id res chain seq x y z
N MET A 1 -14.54 -8.19 -12.99
CA MET A 1 -13.24 -8.76 -12.58
C MET A 1 -12.37 -7.61 -12.10
N ASP A 2 -11.87 -7.70 -10.88
CA ASP A 2 -11.21 -6.61 -10.17
C ASP A 2 -9.69 -6.68 -10.42
N GLU A 3 -9.22 -6.08 -11.52
CA GLU A 3 -7.82 -6.19 -11.98
C GLU A 3 -6.84 -5.29 -11.20
N CYS A 4 -7.32 -4.52 -10.22
CA CYS A 4 -6.46 -3.78 -9.30
C CYS A 4 -5.87 -4.74 -8.25
N ARG A 5 -4.82 -5.45 -8.62
CA ARG A 5 -4.04 -6.30 -7.70
C ARG A 5 -3.62 -5.49 -6.48
N SER A 6 -3.99 -5.98 -5.30
CA SER A 6 -3.62 -5.36 -4.03
C SER A 6 -2.08 -5.28 -3.93
N PRO A 7 -1.49 -4.11 -3.60
CA PRO A 7 -0.04 -3.96 -3.45
C PRO A 7 0.48 -4.60 -2.14
N CYS A 8 -0.32 -5.46 -1.50
CA CYS A 8 -0.01 -6.04 -0.21
C CYS A 8 1.01 -7.16 -0.38
N VAL A 9 2.20 -6.98 0.18
CA VAL A 9 3.27 -8.00 0.22
C VAL A 9 3.06 -9.04 1.32
N ARG A 10 1.87 -9.09 1.94
CA ARG A 10 1.51 -9.93 3.11
C ARG A 10 2.43 -9.79 4.33
N ASN A 11 3.36 -8.83 4.30
CA ASN A 11 4.16 -8.42 5.44
C ASN A 11 3.68 -7.04 5.93
N CYS A 12 2.62 -7.05 6.75
CA CYS A 12 2.03 -5.81 7.26
C CYS A 12 2.64 -5.42 8.60
N CYS A 13 3.50 -4.40 8.60
CA CYS A 13 3.97 -3.74 9.82
C CYS A 13 3.51 -2.28 9.76
N LEU A 14 2.61 -1.87 10.65
CA LEU A 14 2.15 -0.48 10.73
C LEU A 14 3.10 0.30 11.65
N ASP A 15 3.45 1.51 11.22
CA ASP A 15 4.20 2.49 11.99
C ASP A 15 3.27 3.28 12.95
N GLU A 16 3.82 4.18 13.76
CA GLU A 16 3.05 5.07 14.66
C GLU A 16 2.02 5.95 13.91
N HIS A 17 2.23 6.18 12.61
CA HIS A 17 1.32 6.92 11.73
C HIS A 17 0.33 6.01 10.99
N ASP A 18 0.13 4.77 11.43
CA ASP A 18 -0.70 3.76 10.75
C ASP A 18 -0.26 3.49 9.30
N VAL A 19 1.01 3.73 8.96
CA VAL A 19 1.55 3.48 7.62
C VAL A 19 2.18 2.10 7.58
N CYS A 20 1.71 1.26 6.66
CA CYS A 20 2.29 -0.05 6.42
C CYS A 20 3.70 0.11 5.81
N LEU A 21 4.72 -0.33 6.54
CA LEU A 21 6.12 -0.30 6.14
C LEU A 21 6.41 -1.25 4.96
N GLY A 22 5.63 -2.32 4.78
CA GLY A 22 5.80 -3.28 3.69
C GLY A 22 5.21 -2.81 2.36
N CYS A 23 3.98 -2.30 2.36
CA CYS A 23 3.30 -1.87 1.13
C CYS A 23 3.20 -0.36 0.93
N GLY A 24 3.47 0.45 1.96
CA GLY A 24 3.40 1.92 1.94
C GLY A 24 2.02 2.52 2.18
N ARG A 25 0.96 1.70 2.31
CA ARG A 25 -0.43 2.16 2.48
C ARG A 25 -0.74 2.47 3.92
N THR A 26 -1.59 3.46 4.17
CA THR A 26 -2.13 3.69 5.51
C THR A 26 -3.20 2.65 5.89
N LEU A 27 -3.42 2.39 7.18
CA LEU A 27 -4.52 1.55 7.67
C LEU A 27 -5.87 2.02 7.14
N HIS A 28 -6.05 3.34 7.02
CA HIS A 28 -7.27 3.93 6.44
C HIS A 28 -7.46 3.53 4.97
N GLU A 29 -6.40 3.59 4.17
CA GLU A 29 -6.42 3.15 2.76
C GLU A 29 -6.57 1.63 2.63
N ILE A 30 -6.05 0.85 3.57
CA ILE A 30 -6.25 -0.61 3.61
C ILE A 30 -7.71 -0.94 3.86
N LYS A 31 -8.36 -0.27 4.83
CA LYS A 31 -9.80 -0.44 5.13
C LYS A 31 -10.67 0.05 3.97
N ALA A 32 -10.34 1.21 3.41
CA ALA A 32 -11.08 1.79 2.30
C ALA A 32 -10.85 1.05 0.98
N TRP A 33 -9.81 0.21 0.84
CA TRP A 33 -9.47 -0.45 -0.42
C TRP A 33 -10.60 -1.28 -1.04
N HIS A 34 -11.38 -1.97 -0.18
CA HIS A 34 -12.50 -2.80 -0.62
C HIS A 34 -13.65 -1.94 -1.19
N ASP A 35 -13.86 -0.74 -0.64
CA ASP A 35 -14.87 0.22 -1.07
C ASP A 35 -14.36 1.18 -2.17
N ALA A 36 -13.04 1.34 -2.26
CA ALA A 36 -12.39 2.27 -3.16
C ALA A 36 -12.62 1.90 -4.63
N LYS A 37 -13.01 2.89 -5.42
CA LYS A 37 -13.15 2.75 -6.88
C LYS A 37 -11.79 2.77 -7.57
N GLN A 38 -11.75 2.32 -8.82
CA GLN A 38 -10.55 2.30 -9.66
C GLN A 38 -9.68 3.58 -9.59
N PRO A 39 -10.23 4.81 -9.72
CA PRO A 39 -9.42 6.03 -9.59
C PRO A 39 -8.85 6.23 -8.18
N GLN A 40 -9.60 5.89 -7.12
CA GLN A 40 -9.08 5.96 -5.75
C GLN A 40 -7.98 4.94 -5.51
N ARG A 41 -8.14 3.72 -6.02
CA ARG A 41 -7.11 2.68 -5.91
C ARG A 41 -5.81 3.06 -6.59
N LEU A 42 -5.90 3.67 -7.77
CA LEU A 42 -4.73 4.23 -8.48
C LEU A 42 -4.04 5.32 -7.65
N ALA A 43 -4.81 6.26 -7.09
CA ALA A 43 -4.27 7.30 -6.23
C ALA A 43 -3.60 6.73 -4.96
N ILE A 44 -4.23 5.73 -4.32
CA ILE A 44 -3.65 5.01 -3.18
C ILE A 44 -2.33 4.36 -3.58
N LEU A 45 -2.30 3.63 -4.70
CA LEU A 45 -1.10 2.98 -5.22
C LEU A 45 0.04 3.97 -5.48
N GLU A 46 -0.26 5.11 -6.09
CA GLU A 46 0.72 6.15 -6.38
C GLU A 46 1.28 6.77 -5.10
N ARG A 47 0.42 7.17 -4.15
CA ARG A 47 0.87 7.67 -2.84
C ARG A 47 1.69 6.65 -2.08
N SER A 48 1.27 5.38 -2.10
CA SER A 48 1.97 4.27 -1.47
C SER A 48 3.37 4.10 -2.05
N ARG A 49 3.49 4.16 -3.38
CA ARG A 49 4.77 4.14 -4.10
C ARG A 49 5.64 5.34 -3.75
N GLN A 50 5.09 6.55 -3.68
CA GLN A 50 5.85 7.74 -3.27
C GLN A 50 6.36 7.63 -1.84
N ARG A 51 5.54 7.13 -0.90
CA ARG A 51 5.93 6.89 0.49
C ARG A 51 7.04 5.83 0.57
N LEU A 52 6.90 4.74 -0.18
CA LEU A 52 7.93 3.71 -0.28
C LEU A 52 9.20 4.24 -0.94
N ALA A 53 9.13 5.02 -2.02
CA ALA A 53 10.31 5.60 -2.67
C ALA A 53 11.06 6.59 -1.75
N ARG A 54 10.32 7.34 -0.93
CA ARG A 54 10.91 8.16 0.14
C ARG A 54 11.52 7.32 1.28
N ARG A 55 11.05 6.10 1.48
CA ARG A 55 11.62 5.15 2.45
C ARG A 55 12.74 4.36 1.75
N GLN A 56 13.98 4.53 2.21
CA GLN A 56 15.14 3.84 1.65
C GLN A 56 15.15 2.30 1.86
N PHE A 57 14.08 1.68 2.37
CA PHE A 57 14.08 0.25 2.68
C PHE A 57 13.82 -0.60 1.42
N PRO A 58 14.80 -1.41 0.98
CA PRO A 58 14.57 -2.39 -0.08
C PRO A 58 13.77 -3.54 0.53
N PHE A 59 12.43 -3.50 0.43
CA PHE A 59 11.65 -4.68 0.80
C PHE A 59 11.88 -5.74 -0.29
N ASN A 60 12.85 -6.62 -0.03
CA ASN A 60 13.34 -7.64 -0.95
C ASN A 60 12.17 -8.55 -1.36
N ARG A 61 11.87 -8.52 -2.65
CA ARG A 61 10.73 -9.17 -3.28
C ARG A 61 11.10 -10.63 -3.58
N ASN A 62 10.78 -11.55 -2.67
CA ASN A 62 10.94 -12.99 -2.93
C ASN A 62 9.89 -13.85 -2.18
N ASN A 63 8.67 -13.93 -2.73
CA ASN A 63 7.87 -15.16 -2.94
C ASN A 63 6.56 -14.81 -3.66
#